data_AF-A0AAD9KSF4-F1
#
_entry.id   AF-A0AAD9KSF4-F1
#
_cell.length_a   1.000
_cell.length_b   1.000
_cell.length_c   1.000
_cell.angle_alpha   90.00
_cell.angle_beta   90.00
_cell.angle_gamma   90.00
#
_symmetry.space_group_name_H-M   'P 1'
#
loop_
_entity.id
_entity.type
_entity.pdbx_description
1 polymer ?
#
loop_
_entity_poly.entity_id
_entity_poly.type
_entity_poly.pdbx_seq_one_letter_code
_entity_poly.pdbx_strand_id
1 'polypeptide(L)'
;MQGQDSRALLFEDIKCVIHFITSYAEDHALILPGRVPDVWQHGVKLLPSSSTKVVVYKSYLKAFEDTDYRHVSESAFRKLWLQLLPQILTAKPMTGLCWQCQHNMMLIYRCSNQPDAEKSARIREQEEHLRVVQMERCLYKTIVKAAKDTAANLGLQQLSANNPCSRSMVMHYSFDYAQQVHLPSSPMQPGPLYFLVPRKWGLFGVCCEAISKQINFLIDEAHLVSKGSNAVISFLDFFFTRYGLGETNTSLHCDNCAGQNKNRFVLWYCAWRVLTGQHRSISLHFLVAGYIKFAPDWCFGLLKQAFRRHKVSSLTDLETVVNNSAGVNQARSL
;
A
#
# COMPACT_ATOMS: atom_id res chain seq x y z
N MET A 1 -52.61 14.52 -17.53
CA MET A 1 -51.93 13.22 -17.35
C MET A 1 -50.61 13.28 -18.12
N GLN A 2 -49.53 13.67 -17.45
CA GLN A 2 -48.19 13.65 -18.03
C GLN A 2 -47.63 12.23 -17.86
N GLY A 3 -47.34 11.56 -18.98
CA GLY A 3 -46.67 10.27 -18.97
C GLY A 3 -45.23 10.45 -18.50
N GLN A 4 -44.95 10.02 -17.27
CA GLN A 4 -43.58 9.81 -16.81
C GLN A 4 -42.99 8.65 -17.62
N ASP A 5 -41.95 8.95 -18.39
CA ASP A 5 -41.17 7.98 -19.13
C ASP A 5 -40.51 7.00 -18.15
N SER A 6 -41.06 5.78 -18.03
CA SER A 6 -40.67 4.82 -16.99
C SER A 6 -39.26 4.25 -17.18
N ARG A 7 -38.52 4.67 -18.22
CA ARG A 7 -37.14 4.23 -18.51
C ARG A 7 -36.05 5.24 -18.18
N ALA A 8 -36.39 6.46 -17.77
CA ALA A 8 -35.40 7.44 -17.37
C ALA A 8 -34.85 7.12 -15.98
N LEU A 9 -33.52 7.05 -15.85
CA LEU A 9 -32.85 6.89 -14.56
C LEU A 9 -33.01 8.18 -13.76
N LEU A 10 -33.40 8.06 -12.50
CA LEU A 10 -33.47 9.21 -11.60
C LEU A 10 -32.05 9.61 -11.18
N PHE A 11 -31.90 10.87 -10.76
CA PHE A 11 -30.61 11.36 -10.26
C PHE A 11 -30.12 10.58 -9.04
N GLU A 12 -31.05 10.15 -8.18
CA GLU A 12 -30.74 9.31 -7.03
C GLU A 12 -30.25 7.93 -7.46
N ASP A 13 -30.78 7.39 -8.56
CA ASP A 13 -30.34 6.12 -9.13
C ASP A 13 -28.87 6.15 -9.54
N ILE A 14 -28.47 7.27 -10.14
CA ILE A 14 -27.10 7.52 -10.59
C ILE A 14 -26.17 7.69 -9.38
N LYS A 15 -26.57 8.45 -8.36
CA LYS A 15 -25.78 8.67 -7.14
C LYS A 15 -25.47 7.37 -6.41
N CYS A 16 -26.48 6.52 -6.21
CA CYS A 16 -26.30 5.23 -5.54
C CYS A 16 -25.34 4.32 -6.30
N VAL A 17 -25.46 4.24 -7.63
CA VAL A 17 -24.53 3.46 -8.47
C VAL A 17 -23.09 3.99 -8.34
N ILE A 18 -22.90 5.31 -8.40
CA ILE A 18 -21.58 5.93 -8.26
C ILE A 18 -20.99 5.66 -6.88
N HIS A 19 -21.79 5.84 -5.83
CA HIS A 19 -21.36 5.62 -4.45
C HIS A 19 -20.95 4.16 -4.25
N PHE A 20 -21.78 3.22 -4.69
CA PHE A 20 -21.48 1.79 -4.62
C PHE A 20 -20.17 1.44 -5.34
N ILE A 21 -19.99 1.85 -6.60
CA ILE A 21 -18.77 1.53 -7.36
C ILE A 21 -17.54 2.18 -6.71
N THR A 22 -17.68 3.39 -6.17
CA THR A 22 -16.58 4.10 -5.50
C THR A 22 -16.16 3.40 -4.21
N SER A 23 -17.11 3.02 -3.35
CA SER A 23 -16.85 2.26 -2.13
C SER A 23 -16.29 0.87 -2.46
N TYR A 24 -16.88 0.17 -3.44
CA TYR A 24 -16.36 -1.11 -3.91
C TYR A 24 -14.90 -0.99 -4.38
N ALA A 25 -14.57 0.08 -5.10
CA ALA A 25 -13.21 0.37 -5.52
C ALA A 25 -12.28 0.78 -4.36
N GLU A 26 -12.78 1.41 -3.30
CA GLU A 26 -11.96 1.68 -2.10
C GLU A 26 -11.59 0.40 -1.36
N ASP A 27 -12.49 -0.57 -1.36
CA ASP A 27 -12.27 -1.84 -0.71
C ASP A 27 -11.40 -2.80 -1.52
N HIS A 28 -11.58 -2.81 -2.84
CA HIS A 28 -11.03 -3.83 -3.74
C HIS A 28 -10.00 -3.30 -4.74
N ALA A 29 -9.96 -1.99 -5.03
CA ALA A 29 -9.06 -1.48 -6.07
C ALA A 29 -7.65 -1.22 -5.56
N LEU A 30 -6.69 -1.52 -6.42
CA LEU A 30 -5.29 -1.18 -6.29
C LEU A 30 -5.10 0.29 -6.68
N ILE A 31 -4.79 1.14 -5.71
CA ILE A 31 -4.35 2.53 -5.99
C ILE A 31 -2.91 2.48 -6.50
N LEU A 32 -2.63 2.92 -7.73
CA LEU A 32 -1.26 2.94 -8.27
C LEU A 32 -0.59 4.32 -8.07
N PRO A 33 0.64 4.39 -7.54
CA PRO A 33 1.43 5.62 -7.53
C PRO A 33 2.18 5.87 -8.85
N GLY A 34 1.64 5.43 -10.00
CA GLY A 34 2.31 5.48 -11.30
C GLY A 34 1.38 5.30 -12.49
N ARG A 35 1.92 5.46 -13.71
CA ARG A 35 1.16 5.31 -14.97
C ARG A 35 0.73 3.86 -15.17
N VAL A 36 -0.55 3.67 -15.49
CA VAL A 36 -1.04 2.46 -16.17
C VAL A 36 -0.68 2.62 -17.65
N PRO A 37 -0.16 1.59 -18.34
CA PRO A 37 -0.05 1.62 -19.79
C PRO A 37 -1.41 2.05 -20.39
N ASP A 38 -1.39 3.02 -21.30
CA ASP A 38 -2.56 3.62 -21.99
C ASP A 38 -3.43 4.62 -21.19
N VAL A 39 -3.12 4.96 -19.93
CA VAL A 39 -3.95 5.89 -19.12
C VAL A 39 -3.14 7.09 -18.64
N TRP A 40 -3.52 8.28 -19.11
CA TRP A 40 -2.83 9.56 -18.84
C TRP A 40 -3.24 10.25 -17.54
N GLN A 41 -4.25 9.74 -16.83
CA GLN A 41 -4.80 10.34 -15.61
C GLN A 41 -4.08 9.83 -14.35
N HIS A 42 -3.87 10.72 -13.38
CA HIS A 42 -3.33 10.39 -12.05
C HIS A 42 -4.48 9.99 -11.10
N GLY A 43 -4.25 9.04 -10.18
CA GLY A 43 -5.26 8.61 -9.21
C GLY A 43 -6.18 7.47 -9.68
N VAL A 44 -5.76 6.69 -10.68
CA VAL A 44 -6.51 5.54 -11.18
C VAL A 44 -6.62 4.46 -10.10
N LYS A 45 -7.86 4.03 -9.83
CA LYS A 45 -8.19 2.89 -8.96
C LYS A 45 -8.34 1.65 -9.84
N LEU A 46 -7.44 0.67 -9.69
CA LEU A 46 -7.43 -0.55 -10.50
C LEU A 46 -8.04 -1.75 -9.78
N LEU A 47 -9.25 -2.12 -10.14
CA LEU A 47 -9.89 -3.34 -9.65
C LEU A 47 -9.13 -4.59 -10.15
N PRO A 48 -9.09 -5.69 -9.37
CA PRO A 48 -8.53 -6.96 -9.81
C PRO A 48 -9.15 -7.44 -11.12
N SER A 49 -8.40 -8.21 -11.91
CA SER A 49 -8.89 -8.79 -13.17
C SER A 49 -10.12 -9.69 -12.99
N SER A 50 -10.28 -10.29 -11.80
CA SER A 50 -11.47 -11.06 -11.41
C SER A 50 -12.70 -10.19 -11.16
N SER A 51 -12.52 -8.92 -10.77
CA SER A 51 -13.58 -7.94 -10.55
C SER A 51 -14.02 -7.29 -11.87
N THR A 52 -14.51 -8.12 -12.79
CA THR A 52 -15.11 -7.65 -14.04
C THR A 52 -16.38 -6.85 -13.77
N LYS A 53 -16.80 -5.99 -14.72
CA LYS A 53 -18.03 -5.20 -14.57
C LYS A 53 -19.28 -6.07 -14.28
N VAL A 54 -19.31 -7.32 -14.78
CA VAL A 54 -20.36 -8.31 -14.48
C VAL A 54 -20.34 -8.71 -13.01
N VAL A 55 -19.15 -9.04 -12.48
CA VAL A 55 -18.99 -9.50 -11.11
C VAL A 55 -19.36 -8.39 -10.13
N VAL A 56 -18.92 -7.17 -10.39
CA VAL A 56 -19.26 -6.01 -9.56
C VAL A 56 -20.76 -5.69 -9.63
N TYR A 57 -21.40 -5.87 -10.79
CA TYR A 57 -22.86 -5.72 -10.91
C TYR A 57 -23.61 -6.80 -10.11
N LYS A 58 -23.14 -8.04 -10.08
CA LYS A 58 -23.74 -9.09 -9.22
C LYS A 58 -23.59 -8.75 -7.74
N SER A 59 -22.45 -8.18 -7.33
CA SER A 59 -22.25 -7.70 -5.96
C SER A 59 -23.15 -6.51 -5.63
N TYR A 60 -23.39 -5.62 -6.60
CA TYR A 60 -24.37 -4.53 -6.49
C TYR A 60 -25.76 -5.09 -6.24
N LEU A 61 -26.22 -6.06 -7.04
CA LEU A 61 -27.55 -6.66 -6.83
C LEU A 61 -27.69 -7.29 -5.43
N LYS A 62 -26.69 -8.05 -4.98
CA LYS A 62 -26.69 -8.65 -3.65
C LYS A 62 -26.70 -7.62 -2.52
N ALA A 63 -26.00 -6.51 -2.67
CA ALA A 63 -25.94 -5.46 -1.65
C ALA A 63 -27.27 -4.72 -1.47
N PHE A 64 -28.16 -4.76 -2.47
CA PHE A 64 -29.46 -4.11 -2.46
C PHE A 64 -30.64 -5.10 -2.46
N GLU A 65 -30.37 -6.41 -2.28
CA GLU A 65 -31.38 -7.49 -2.33
C GLU A 65 -32.45 -7.36 -1.22
N ASP A 66 -32.06 -6.79 -0.07
CA ASP A 66 -32.95 -6.55 1.09
C ASP A 66 -33.56 -5.13 1.12
N THR A 67 -33.33 -4.32 0.09
CA THR A 67 -33.83 -2.93 0.01
C THR A 67 -34.89 -2.83 -1.09
N ASP A 68 -35.97 -2.07 -0.86
CA ASP A 68 -37.04 -1.80 -1.86
C ASP A 68 -36.58 -0.81 -2.96
N TYR A 69 -35.29 -0.89 -3.30
CA TYR A 69 -34.60 0.04 -4.16
C TYR A 69 -34.70 -0.41 -5.62
N ARG A 70 -35.06 0.51 -6.51
CA ARG A 70 -35.16 0.23 -7.94
C ARG A 70 -33.77 -0.04 -8.55
N HIS A 71 -33.50 -1.29 -8.90
CA HIS A 71 -32.21 -1.65 -9.51
C HIS A 71 -32.05 -1.08 -10.93
N VAL A 72 -30.83 -0.60 -11.21
CA VAL A 72 -30.41 -0.20 -12.55
C VAL A 72 -30.07 -1.44 -13.38
N SER A 73 -30.44 -1.46 -14.67
CA SER A 73 -30.08 -2.57 -15.57
C SER A 73 -28.57 -2.68 -15.77
N GLU A 74 -28.05 -3.89 -16.04
CA GLU A 74 -26.61 -4.10 -16.21
C GLU A 74 -25.99 -3.20 -17.29
N SER A 75 -26.70 -3.00 -18.40
CA SER A 75 -26.26 -2.13 -19.49
C SER A 75 -26.15 -0.67 -19.06
N ALA A 76 -27.14 -0.17 -18.31
CA ALA A 76 -27.12 1.16 -17.74
C ALA A 76 -26.03 1.33 -16.68
N PHE A 77 -25.84 0.35 -15.79
CA PHE A 77 -24.79 0.33 -14.78
C PHE A 77 -23.39 0.44 -15.42
N ARG A 78 -23.13 -0.37 -16.46
CA ARG A 78 -21.86 -0.31 -17.21
C ARG A 78 -21.65 1.03 -17.91
N LYS A 79 -22.73 1.61 -18.47
CA LYS A 79 -22.67 2.92 -19.14
C LYS A 79 -22.37 4.04 -18.15
N LEU A 80 -23.05 4.06 -17.01
CA LEU A 80 -22.79 5.02 -15.92
C LEU A 80 -21.37 4.92 -15.41
N TRP A 81 -20.85 3.71 -15.21
CA TRP A 81 -19.46 3.51 -14.82
C TRP A 81 -18.50 4.10 -15.86
N LEU A 82 -18.64 3.75 -17.14
CA LEU A 82 -17.74 4.25 -18.19
C LEU A 82 -17.76 5.77 -18.33
N GLN A 83 -18.91 6.40 -18.13
CA GLN A 83 -19.08 7.85 -18.31
C GLN A 83 -18.66 8.66 -17.08
N LEU A 84 -18.97 8.18 -15.87
CA LEU A 84 -18.86 8.97 -14.64
C LEU A 84 -17.69 8.54 -13.74
N LEU A 85 -17.14 7.34 -13.96
CA LEU A 85 -16.03 6.78 -13.21
C LEU A 85 -14.89 6.26 -14.11
N PRO A 86 -14.40 7.05 -15.09
CA PRO A 86 -13.31 6.62 -15.99
C PRO A 86 -12.00 6.29 -15.26
N GLN A 87 -11.82 6.82 -14.05
CA GLN A 87 -10.68 6.58 -13.18
C GLN A 87 -10.70 5.22 -12.46
N ILE A 88 -11.82 4.48 -12.49
CA ILE A 88 -11.93 3.15 -11.89
C ILE A 88 -11.89 2.10 -13.00
N LEU A 89 -10.75 1.42 -13.14
CA LEU A 89 -10.50 0.47 -14.23
C LEU A 89 -10.38 -0.96 -13.70
N THR A 90 -10.81 -1.94 -14.48
CA THR A 90 -10.49 -3.35 -14.21
C THR A 90 -9.12 -3.66 -14.80
N ALA A 91 -8.24 -4.26 -14.02
CA ALA A 91 -6.90 -4.64 -14.44
C ALA A 91 -6.99 -5.59 -15.64
N LYS A 92 -6.22 -5.28 -16.70
CA LYS A 92 -6.03 -6.22 -17.81
C LYS A 92 -5.29 -7.45 -17.24
N PRO A 93 -5.49 -8.66 -17.80
CA PRO A 93 -4.90 -9.91 -17.29
C PRO A 93 -3.37 -9.93 -17.12
N MET A 94 -2.64 -8.93 -17.65
CA MET A 94 -1.18 -8.79 -17.50
C MET A 94 -0.72 -7.56 -16.71
N THR A 95 -1.63 -6.73 -16.19
CA THR A 95 -1.27 -5.57 -15.37
C THR A 95 -1.51 -5.87 -13.89
N GLY A 96 -0.57 -6.57 -13.27
CA GLY A 96 -0.58 -6.91 -11.85
C GLY A 96 0.82 -7.26 -11.39
N LEU A 97 1.31 -6.60 -10.33
CA LEU A 97 2.69 -6.67 -9.84
C LEU A 97 3.07 -8.03 -9.21
N CYS A 98 2.11 -8.94 -9.03
CA CYS A 98 2.36 -10.27 -8.46
C CYS A 98 2.77 -11.27 -9.54
N TRP A 99 4.01 -11.77 -9.42
CA TRP A 99 4.56 -12.77 -10.33
C TRP A 99 3.73 -14.06 -10.34
N GLN A 100 3.23 -14.51 -9.18
CA GLN A 100 2.39 -15.70 -9.11
C GLN A 100 1.09 -15.52 -9.90
N CYS A 101 0.44 -14.35 -9.78
CA CYS A 101 -0.75 -14.04 -10.59
C CYS A 101 -0.45 -13.98 -12.08
N GLN A 102 0.67 -13.36 -12.47
CA GLN A 102 1.07 -13.32 -13.88
C GLN A 102 1.35 -14.73 -14.41
N HIS A 103 2.04 -15.55 -13.64
CA HIS A 103 2.36 -16.93 -13.99
C HIS A 103 1.09 -17.78 -14.14
N ASN A 104 0.23 -17.77 -13.13
CA ASN A 104 -1.04 -18.49 -13.14
C ASN A 104 -1.95 -18.04 -14.30
N MET A 105 -2.06 -16.73 -14.55
CA MET A 105 -2.86 -16.21 -15.66
C MET A 105 -2.29 -16.59 -17.03
N MET A 106 -0.96 -16.61 -17.17
CA MET A 106 -0.30 -17.10 -18.38
C MET A 106 -0.60 -18.57 -18.62
N LEU A 107 -0.57 -19.40 -17.56
CA LEU A 107 -0.90 -20.81 -17.64
C LEU A 107 -2.37 -21.02 -18.02
N ILE A 108 -3.30 -20.28 -17.41
CA ILE A 108 -4.74 -20.31 -17.75
C ILE A 108 -4.95 -19.99 -19.24
N TYR A 109 -4.30 -18.95 -19.75
CA TYR A 109 -4.40 -18.57 -21.16
C TYR A 109 -3.85 -19.66 -22.10
N ARG A 110 -2.70 -20.25 -21.77
CA ARG A 110 -2.06 -21.30 -22.58
C ARG A 110 -2.80 -22.65 -22.52
N CYS A 111 -3.61 -22.89 -21.50
CA CYS A 111 -4.40 -24.12 -21.34
C CYS A 111 -5.70 -24.13 -22.16
N SER A 112 -5.92 -23.19 -23.08
CA SER A 112 -7.13 -23.11 -23.91
C SER A 112 -7.48 -24.44 -24.61
N ASN A 113 -6.46 -25.20 -25.02
CA ASN A 113 -6.60 -26.48 -25.73
C ASN A 113 -6.43 -27.72 -24.83
N GLN A 114 -6.31 -27.54 -23.51
CA GLN A 114 -6.16 -28.64 -22.55
C GLN A 114 -7.52 -29.17 -22.06
N PRO A 115 -7.58 -30.37 -21.46
CA PRO A 115 -8.79 -30.92 -20.85
C PRO A 115 -9.38 -30.01 -19.77
N ASP A 116 -10.70 -30.02 -19.63
CA ASP A 116 -11.42 -29.15 -18.67
C ASP A 116 -11.01 -29.37 -17.22
N ALA A 117 -10.57 -30.58 -16.86
CA ALA A 117 -10.03 -30.89 -15.54
C ALA A 117 -8.77 -30.08 -15.21
N GLU A 118 -7.86 -29.93 -16.18
CA GLU A 118 -6.61 -29.18 -16.00
C GLU A 118 -6.89 -27.68 -15.96
N LYS A 119 -7.77 -27.18 -16.83
CA LYS A 119 -8.25 -25.78 -16.78
C LYS A 119 -8.84 -25.44 -15.40
N SER A 120 -9.70 -26.31 -14.89
CA SER A 120 -10.35 -26.13 -13.58
C SER A 120 -9.36 -26.16 -12.43
N ALA A 121 -8.30 -26.99 -12.50
CA ALA A 121 -7.24 -27.00 -11.50
C ALA A 121 -6.46 -25.67 -11.46
N ARG A 122 -6.10 -25.11 -12.62
CA ARG A 122 -5.38 -23.83 -12.71
C ARG A 122 -6.20 -22.65 -12.23
N ILE A 123 -7.51 -22.64 -12.50
CA ILE A 123 -8.42 -21.61 -11.99
C ILE A 123 -8.49 -21.68 -10.46
N ARG A 124 -8.63 -22.88 -9.88
CA ARG A 124 -8.64 -23.07 -8.41
C ARG A 124 -7.35 -22.60 -7.75
N GLU A 125 -6.20 -22.87 -8.36
CA GLU A 125 -4.90 -22.38 -7.86
C GLU A 125 -4.84 -20.84 -7.83
N GLN A 126 -5.36 -20.19 -8.88
CA GLN A 126 -5.45 -18.73 -8.93
C GLN A 126 -6.45 -18.17 -7.89
N GLU A 127 -7.61 -18.80 -7.73
CA GLU A 127 -8.61 -18.40 -6.74
C GLU A 127 -8.08 -18.52 -5.31
N GLU A 128 -7.39 -19.62 -5.00
CA GLU A 128 -6.80 -19.84 -3.68
C GLU A 128 -5.72 -18.80 -3.36
N HIS A 129 -4.85 -18.50 -4.33
CA HIS A 129 -3.86 -17.45 -4.17
C HIS A 129 -4.52 -16.08 -3.88
N LEU A 130 -5.59 -15.72 -4.60
CA LEU A 130 -6.34 -14.48 -4.35
C LEU A 130 -7.04 -14.50 -2.99
N ARG A 131 -7.55 -15.65 -2.55
CA ARG A 131 -8.18 -15.83 -1.24
C ARG A 131 -7.18 -15.56 -0.11
N VAL A 132 -5.97 -16.11 -0.19
CA VAL A 132 -4.89 -15.87 0.78
C VAL A 132 -4.53 -14.39 0.84
N VAL A 133 -4.36 -13.75 -0.32
CA VAL A 133 -4.08 -12.30 -0.41
C VAL A 133 -5.18 -11.49 0.27
N GLN A 134 -6.45 -11.81 0.01
CA GLN A 134 -7.58 -11.11 0.63
C GLN A 134 -7.60 -11.28 2.14
N MET A 135 -7.31 -12.49 2.63
CA MET A 135 -7.25 -12.79 4.06
C MET A 135 -6.13 -11.99 4.76
N GLU A 136 -4.93 -11.94 4.19
CA GLU A 136 -3.84 -11.11 4.72
C GLU A 136 -4.18 -9.62 4.72
N ARG A 137 -4.87 -9.14 3.68
CA ARG A 137 -5.32 -7.73 3.62
C ARG A 137 -6.38 -7.41 4.66
N CYS A 138 -7.31 -8.33 4.90
CA CYS A 138 -8.29 -8.19 5.96
C CYS A 138 -7.61 -8.13 7.34
N LEU A 139 -6.63 -9.00 7.58
CA LEU A 139 -5.84 -9.00 8.81
C LEU A 139 -5.10 -7.67 9.01
N TYR A 140 -4.38 -7.20 7.99
CA TYR A 140 -3.69 -5.91 8.03
C TYR A 140 -4.66 -4.76 8.36
N LYS A 141 -5.79 -4.65 7.65
CA LYS A 141 -6.80 -3.61 7.90
C LYS A 141 -7.35 -3.68 9.33
N THR A 142 -7.56 -4.89 9.85
CA THR A 142 -8.08 -5.12 11.21
C THR A 142 -7.07 -4.64 12.27
N ILE A 143 -5.80 -5.00 12.11
CA ILE A 143 -4.72 -4.58 13.03
C ILE A 143 -4.54 -3.06 12.99
N VAL A 144 -4.53 -2.45 11.80
CA VAL A 144 -4.44 -0.98 11.63
C VAL A 144 -5.60 -0.30 12.34
N LYS A 145 -6.83 -0.80 12.17
CA LYS A 145 -8.02 -0.24 12.81
C LYS A 145 -7.91 -0.31 14.33
N ALA A 146 -7.57 -1.47 14.89
CA ALA A 146 -7.40 -1.63 16.33
C ALA A 146 -6.31 -0.72 16.92
N ALA A 147 -5.20 -0.53 16.19
CA ALA A 147 -4.13 0.36 16.60
C ALA A 147 -4.56 1.84 16.57
N LYS A 148 -5.34 2.25 15.54
CA LYS A 148 -5.92 3.60 15.45
C LYS A 148 -6.91 3.88 16.58
N ASP A 149 -7.79 2.93 16.87
CA ASP A 149 -8.76 3.05 17.97
C ASP A 149 -8.03 3.20 19.32
N THR A 150 -6.97 2.41 19.53
CA THR A 150 -6.11 2.50 20.72
C THR A 150 -5.41 3.86 20.83
N ALA A 151 -4.86 4.37 19.72
CA ALA A 151 -4.21 5.67 19.69
C ALA A 151 -5.20 6.83 19.94
N ALA A 152 -6.41 6.74 19.39
CA ALA A 152 -7.46 7.73 19.61
C ALA A 152 -7.89 7.77 21.09
N ASN A 153 -8.10 6.60 21.71
CA ASN A 153 -8.47 6.51 23.13
C ASN A 153 -7.41 7.08 24.07
N LEU A 154 -6.13 6.96 23.69
CA LEU A 154 -5.00 7.48 24.47
C LEU A 154 -4.58 8.91 24.07
N GLY A 155 -5.26 9.54 23.12
CA GLY A 155 -4.95 10.89 22.65
C GLY A 155 -3.58 11.00 21.96
N LEU A 156 -3.10 9.94 21.33
CA LEU A 156 -1.77 9.90 20.71
C LEU A 156 -1.78 10.54 19.33
N GLN A 157 -1.15 11.71 19.21
CA GLN A 157 -1.09 12.47 17.95
C GLN A 157 0.31 12.53 17.32
N GLN A 158 1.36 12.22 18.09
CA GLN A 158 2.74 12.31 17.60
C GLN A 158 3.63 11.22 18.20
N LEU A 159 4.65 10.85 17.44
CA LEU A 159 5.73 9.99 17.91
C LEU A 159 6.58 10.74 18.95
N SER A 160 6.96 10.06 20.02
CA SER A 160 7.83 10.61 21.06
C SER A 160 8.74 9.53 21.61
N ALA A 161 9.82 9.92 22.28
CA ALA A 161 10.71 8.98 22.97
C ALA A 161 10.11 8.65 24.35
N ASN A 162 9.48 7.48 24.47
CA ASN A 162 9.00 6.97 25.76
C ASN A 162 9.83 5.78 26.22
N ASN A 163 9.82 5.52 27.52
CA ASN A 163 10.45 4.32 28.05
C ASN A 163 9.73 3.08 27.51
N PRO A 164 10.49 2.01 27.17
CA PRO A 164 9.93 0.75 26.70
C PRO A 164 8.89 0.19 27.67
N CYS A 165 7.83 -0.42 27.16
CA CYS A 165 6.75 -1.02 27.96
C CYS A 165 6.10 -0.09 29.01
N SER A 166 6.17 1.23 28.85
CA SER A 166 5.55 2.19 29.77
C SER A 166 4.03 2.26 29.66
N ARG A 167 3.44 1.78 28.55
CA ARG A 167 2.01 1.82 28.27
C ARG A 167 1.52 0.45 27.81
N SER A 168 0.54 -0.08 28.53
CA SER A 168 -0.12 -1.35 28.18
C SER A 168 -1.02 -1.16 26.97
N MET A 169 -0.45 -1.26 25.78
CA MET A 169 -1.14 -1.07 24.51
C MET A 169 -0.49 -1.85 23.38
N VAL A 170 -1.27 -2.07 22.32
CA VAL A 170 -0.80 -2.71 21.08
C VAL A 170 -0.63 -1.63 20.02
N MET A 171 0.57 -1.50 19.47
CA MET A 171 0.82 -0.61 18.34
C MET A 171 1.23 -1.37 17.09
N HIS A 172 0.93 -0.77 15.95
CA HIS A 172 1.20 -1.34 14.64
C HIS A 172 2.16 -0.44 13.88
N TYR A 173 3.26 -1.05 13.42
CA TYR A 173 4.27 -0.39 12.60
C TYR A 173 4.49 -1.18 11.33
N SER A 174 4.78 -0.45 10.27
CA SER A 174 5.11 -1.02 8.99
C SER A 174 6.34 -0.36 8.41
N PHE A 175 7.19 -1.11 7.73
CA PHE A 175 8.46 -0.58 7.25
C PHE A 175 8.88 -1.18 5.92
N ASP A 176 9.56 -0.38 5.11
CA ASP A 176 10.04 -0.79 3.80
C ASP A 176 11.20 0.08 3.30
N TYR A 177 11.93 -0.43 2.30
CA TYR A 177 12.88 0.34 1.51
C TYR A 177 12.20 1.02 0.32
N ALA A 178 12.45 2.32 0.17
CA ALA A 178 12.11 2.98 -1.08
C ALA A 178 13.19 2.75 -2.15
N GLN A 179 12.81 3.05 -3.39
CA GLN A 179 13.78 3.23 -4.47
C GLN A 179 14.76 4.36 -4.13
N GLN A 180 16.04 4.14 -4.41
CA GLN A 180 17.08 5.14 -4.20
C GLN A 180 16.84 6.41 -5.02
N VAL A 181 17.25 7.55 -4.45
CA VAL A 181 17.28 8.85 -5.12
C VAL A 181 18.72 9.26 -5.40
N HIS A 182 18.91 10.15 -6.36
CA HIS A 182 20.23 10.54 -6.85
C HIS A 182 20.39 12.05 -6.73
N LEU A 183 21.51 12.49 -6.17
CA LEU A 183 21.83 13.91 -5.99
C LEU A 183 23.14 14.27 -6.72
N PRO A 184 23.25 15.49 -7.29
CA PRO A 184 22.21 16.52 -7.38
C PRO A 184 21.09 16.16 -8.37
N SER A 185 19.86 16.60 -8.08
CA SER A 185 18.67 16.43 -8.92
C SER A 185 18.08 17.81 -9.24
N SER A 186 17.76 18.05 -10.51
CA SER A 186 17.07 19.26 -10.97
C SER A 186 15.92 18.88 -11.90
N PRO A 187 14.70 19.44 -11.70
CA PRO A 187 13.55 19.16 -12.57
C PRO A 187 13.80 19.48 -14.04
N MET A 188 14.62 20.50 -14.31
CA MET A 188 14.92 20.96 -15.68
C MET A 188 16.15 20.26 -16.30
N GLN A 189 16.82 19.37 -15.55
CA GLN A 189 18.05 18.66 -15.95
C GLN A 189 19.00 19.48 -16.86
N PRO A 190 19.73 20.47 -16.30
CA PRO A 190 20.65 21.29 -17.08
C PRO A 190 21.77 20.43 -17.68
N GLY A 191 22.18 20.74 -18.91
CA GLY A 191 23.18 19.97 -19.68
C GLY A 191 24.46 19.56 -18.92
N PRO A 192 25.06 20.41 -18.06
CA PRO A 192 26.23 20.04 -17.27
C PRO A 192 26.02 18.87 -16.29
N LEU A 193 24.78 18.64 -15.84
CA LEU A 193 24.45 17.53 -14.94
C LEU A 193 24.68 16.16 -15.60
N TYR A 194 24.67 16.11 -16.93
CA TYR A 194 24.94 14.91 -17.72
C TYR A 194 26.36 14.37 -17.54
N PHE A 195 27.33 15.25 -17.25
CA PHE A 195 28.73 14.86 -17.06
C PHE A 195 29.08 14.48 -15.62
N LEU A 196 28.14 14.64 -14.68
CA LEU A 196 28.35 14.33 -13.28
C LEU A 196 27.85 12.91 -12.97
N VAL A 197 28.54 12.23 -12.06
CA VAL A 197 28.05 10.98 -11.46
C VAL A 197 27.25 11.34 -10.22
N PRO A 198 25.92 11.14 -10.20
CA PRO A 198 25.11 11.46 -9.04
C PRO A 198 25.39 10.51 -7.88
N ARG A 199 25.46 11.05 -6.67
CA ARG A 199 25.58 10.28 -5.43
C ARG A 199 24.26 9.59 -5.12
N LYS A 200 24.29 8.30 -4.76
CA LYS A 200 23.08 7.55 -4.42
C LYS A 200 22.69 7.79 -2.97
N TRP A 201 21.38 7.89 -2.76
CA TRP A 201 20.78 8.00 -1.44
C TRP A 201 19.72 6.92 -1.28
N GLY A 202 19.92 6.06 -0.28
CA GLY A 202 18.93 5.10 0.18
C GLY A 202 17.86 5.77 1.02
N LEU A 203 16.66 5.19 0.98
CA LEU A 203 15.52 5.60 1.78
C LEU A 203 14.94 4.37 2.47
N PHE A 204 14.82 4.43 3.79
CA PHE A 204 14.12 3.42 4.58
C PHE A 204 13.07 4.11 5.44
N GLY A 205 11.83 3.63 5.37
CA GLY A 205 10.69 4.25 6.04
C GLY A 205 10.15 3.33 7.12
N VAL A 206 9.94 3.87 8.33
CA VAL A 206 9.17 3.20 9.39
C VAL A 206 7.94 4.04 9.67
N CYS A 207 6.77 3.49 9.36
CA CYS A 207 5.47 4.11 9.55
C CYS A 207 4.80 3.57 10.81
N CYS A 208 4.33 4.47 11.67
CA CYS A 208 3.35 4.16 12.70
C CYS A 208 1.95 4.30 12.09
N GLU A 209 1.30 3.16 11.88
CA GLU A 209 0.02 3.05 11.18
C GLU A 209 -1.14 3.66 11.99
N ALA A 210 -1.01 3.67 13.32
CA ALA A 210 -1.97 4.26 14.24
C ALA A 210 -2.03 5.79 14.12
N ILE A 211 -0.87 6.45 14.10
CA ILE A 211 -0.77 7.92 14.04
C ILE A 211 -0.66 8.42 12.59
N SER A 212 -0.44 7.51 11.63
CA SER A 212 -0.15 7.84 10.23
C SER A 212 1.08 8.74 10.09
N LYS A 213 2.16 8.42 10.82
CA LYS A 213 3.44 9.15 10.79
C LYS A 213 4.56 8.23 10.37
N GLN A 214 5.38 8.69 9.42
CA GLN A 214 6.52 7.96 8.89
C GLN A 214 7.83 8.71 9.12
N ILE A 215 8.77 8.00 9.73
CA ILE A 215 10.17 8.43 9.80
C ILE A 215 10.90 7.85 8.60
N ASN A 216 11.46 8.72 7.77
CA ASN A 216 12.24 8.39 6.59
C ASN A 216 13.72 8.57 6.90
N PHE A 217 14.44 7.45 7.04
CA PHE A 217 15.88 7.42 7.18
C PHE A 217 16.54 7.71 5.82
N LEU A 218 17.33 8.78 5.78
CA LEU A 218 18.11 9.19 4.62
C LEU A 218 19.50 8.57 4.74
N ILE A 219 19.83 7.68 3.81
CA ILE A 219 21.01 6.83 3.90
C ILE A 219 21.97 7.21 2.79
N ASP A 220 23.14 7.72 3.14
CA ASP A 220 24.19 8.00 2.18
C ASP A 220 24.82 6.70 1.66
N GLU A 221 25.14 6.63 0.36
CA GLU A 221 25.87 5.52 -0.27
C GLU A 221 27.16 5.14 0.49
N ALA A 222 27.85 6.10 1.09
CA ALA A 222 29.07 5.85 1.87
C ALA A 222 28.82 5.11 3.19
N HIS A 223 27.60 5.19 3.74
CA HIS A 223 27.26 4.62 5.05
C HIS A 223 26.57 3.27 4.95
N LEU A 224 26.21 2.82 3.73
CA LEU A 224 25.48 1.57 3.53
C LEU A 224 26.32 0.55 2.76
N VAL A 225 27.02 -0.32 3.50
CA VAL A 225 27.77 -1.44 2.92
C VAL A 225 26.84 -2.42 2.19
N SER A 226 25.63 -2.64 2.72
CA SER A 226 24.58 -3.42 2.05
C SER A 226 23.18 -3.12 2.61
N LYS A 227 22.14 -3.34 1.79
CA LYS A 227 20.75 -3.37 2.24
C LYS A 227 20.42 -4.69 2.96
N GLY A 228 21.26 -5.12 3.90
CA GLY A 228 21.10 -6.39 4.62
C GLY A 228 20.30 -6.25 5.92
N SER A 229 20.05 -7.38 6.58
CA SER A 229 19.29 -7.46 7.84
C SER A 229 19.83 -6.56 8.95
N ASN A 230 21.15 -6.39 9.04
CA ASN A 230 21.78 -5.55 10.07
C ASN A 230 21.35 -4.09 9.95
N ALA A 231 21.24 -3.56 8.72
CA ALA A 231 20.78 -2.18 8.51
C ALA A 231 19.32 -2.02 8.96
N VAL A 232 18.46 -2.97 8.60
CA VAL A 232 17.06 -3.00 9.03
C VAL A 232 16.96 -3.02 10.56
N ILE A 233 17.73 -3.89 11.22
CA ILE A 233 17.75 -3.98 12.69
C ILE A 233 18.18 -2.64 13.30
N SER A 234 19.26 -2.03 12.81
CA SER A 234 19.72 -0.72 13.31
C SER A 234 18.67 0.37 13.16
N PHE A 235 17.97 0.43 12.02
CA PHE A 235 16.92 1.43 11.80
C PHE A 235 15.71 1.20 12.70
N LEU A 236 15.29 -0.06 12.87
CA LEU A 236 14.22 -0.40 13.80
C LEU A 236 14.61 -0.06 15.24
N ASP A 237 15.80 -0.44 15.67
CA ASP A 237 16.28 -0.19 17.03
C ASP A 237 16.35 1.30 17.37
N PHE A 238 16.91 2.08 16.44
CA PHE A 238 16.90 3.53 16.52
C PHE A 238 15.46 4.07 16.58
N PHE A 239 14.56 3.54 15.74
CA PHE A 239 13.18 3.97 15.71
C PHE A 239 12.48 3.74 17.05
N PHE A 240 12.54 2.54 17.61
CA PHE A 240 11.88 2.23 18.88
C PHE A 240 12.49 3.00 20.05
N THR A 241 13.80 3.25 20.03
CA THR A 241 14.48 4.04 21.07
C THR A 241 14.08 5.51 21.05
N ARG A 242 13.87 6.10 19.87
CA ARG A 242 13.66 7.56 19.71
C ARG A 242 12.21 7.97 19.45
N TYR A 243 11.40 7.05 18.94
CA TYR A 243 10.04 7.31 18.47
C TYR A 243 9.03 6.27 19.01
N GLY A 244 9.46 5.35 19.89
CA GLY A 244 8.59 4.36 20.51
C GLY A 244 7.56 4.99 21.44
N LEU A 245 6.30 4.57 21.32
CA LEU A 245 5.20 5.14 22.09
C LEU A 245 5.08 4.55 23.49
N GLY A 246 6.02 3.68 23.86
CA GLY A 246 6.03 2.95 25.13
C GLY A 246 5.16 1.70 25.11
N GLU A 247 4.80 1.22 23.93
CA GLU A 247 3.92 0.08 23.75
C GLU A 247 4.50 -1.21 24.37
N THR A 248 3.63 -2.00 25.01
CA THR A 248 4.02 -3.34 25.50
C THR A 248 4.03 -4.35 24.38
N ASN A 249 3.10 -4.25 23.43
CA ASN A 249 2.90 -5.24 22.38
C ASN A 249 3.00 -4.56 21.01
N THR A 250 3.74 -5.16 20.10
CA THR A 250 4.00 -4.56 18.79
C THR A 250 3.67 -5.51 17.66
N SER A 251 2.88 -5.05 16.70
CA SER A 251 2.67 -5.73 15.42
C SER A 251 3.54 -5.05 14.35
N LEU A 252 4.35 -5.83 13.65
CA LEU A 252 5.24 -5.38 12.58
C LEU A 252 4.75 -5.95 11.25
N HIS A 253 4.60 -5.10 10.24
CA HIS A 253 4.34 -5.53 8.86
C HIS A 253 5.47 -5.10 7.93
N CYS A 254 5.97 -6.06 7.14
CA CYS A 254 7.03 -5.80 6.18
C CYS A 254 6.89 -6.72 4.95
N ASP A 255 7.72 -6.46 3.94
CA ASP A 255 7.79 -7.30 2.76
C ASP A 255 8.42 -8.67 3.07
N ASN A 256 8.07 -9.67 2.27
CA ASN A 256 8.58 -11.02 2.39
C ASN A 256 9.97 -11.17 1.72
N CYS A 257 10.91 -10.27 2.04
CA CYS A 257 12.27 -10.30 1.51
C CYS A 257 13.18 -11.12 2.43
N ALA A 258 13.62 -12.31 1.97
CA ALA A 258 14.47 -13.21 2.74
C ALA A 258 15.82 -12.57 3.13
N GLY A 259 16.44 -11.81 2.23
CA GLY A 259 17.74 -11.15 2.48
C GLY A 259 17.67 -10.02 3.52
N GLN A 260 16.48 -9.50 3.81
CA GLN A 260 16.32 -8.27 4.61
C GLN A 260 15.50 -8.52 5.87
N ASN A 261 14.29 -9.04 5.71
CA ASN A 261 13.27 -9.07 6.74
C ASN A 261 12.96 -10.49 7.20
N LYS A 262 12.77 -11.43 6.27
CA LYS A 262 12.50 -12.84 6.58
C LYS A 262 13.78 -13.64 6.72
N ASN A 263 14.58 -13.32 7.74
CA ASN A 263 15.80 -14.05 8.09
C ASN A 263 15.93 -14.24 9.60
N ARG A 264 16.87 -15.11 9.97
CA ARG A 264 17.20 -15.40 11.37
C ARG A 264 17.57 -14.15 12.18
N PHE A 265 18.23 -13.17 11.58
CA PHE A 265 18.75 -12.01 12.33
C PHE A 265 17.61 -11.11 12.82
N VAL A 266 16.64 -10.79 11.95
CA VAL A 266 15.46 -10.00 12.35
C VAL A 266 14.59 -10.75 13.37
N LEU A 267 14.45 -12.07 13.20
CA LEU A 267 13.73 -12.90 14.18
C LEU A 267 14.45 -12.91 15.55
N TRP A 268 15.77 -13.10 15.56
CA TRP A 268 16.58 -13.03 16.77
C TRP A 268 16.53 -11.66 17.42
N TYR A 269 16.52 -10.58 16.63
CA TYR A 269 16.36 -9.24 17.13
C TYR A 269 15.01 -9.03 17.83
N CYS A 270 13.91 -9.51 17.22
CA CYS A 270 12.59 -9.45 17.85
C CYS A 270 12.55 -10.25 19.15
N ALA A 271 13.14 -11.46 19.17
CA ALA A 271 13.23 -12.27 20.38
C ALA A 271 14.08 -11.60 21.47
N TRP A 272 15.22 -11.02 21.10
CA TRP A 272 16.11 -10.28 22.01
C TRP A 272 15.40 -9.08 22.64
N ARG A 273 14.63 -8.32 21.86
CA ARG A 273 13.79 -7.21 22.38
C ARG A 273 12.79 -7.68 23.42
N VAL A 274 12.19 -8.86 23.23
CA VAL A 274 11.26 -9.42 24.21
C VAL A 274 11.99 -9.87 25.47
N LEU A 275 13.10 -10.60 25.33
CA LEU A 275 13.90 -11.11 26.46
C LEU A 275 14.52 -10.01 27.30
N THR A 276 14.85 -8.86 26.70
CA THR A 276 15.41 -7.69 27.40
C THR A 276 14.34 -6.76 27.97
N GLY A 277 13.05 -7.13 27.88
CA GLY A 277 11.94 -6.35 28.43
C GLY A 277 11.61 -5.07 27.66
N GLN A 278 12.14 -4.91 26.44
CA GLN A 278 11.81 -3.78 25.57
C GLN A 278 10.35 -3.87 25.08
N HIS A 279 9.89 -5.09 24.82
CA HIS A 279 8.50 -5.41 24.49
C HIS A 279 8.07 -6.67 25.26
N ARG A 280 6.78 -6.84 25.55
CA ARG A 280 6.22 -8.10 26.08
C ARG A 280 5.97 -9.13 24.98
N SER A 281 5.56 -8.66 23.81
CA SER A 281 5.33 -9.52 22.64
C SER A 281 5.51 -8.74 21.35
N ILE A 282 6.11 -9.38 20.34
CA ILE A 282 6.25 -8.83 18.99
C ILE A 282 5.66 -9.83 17.99
N SER A 283 4.68 -9.39 17.20
CA SER A 283 4.09 -10.15 16.10
C SER A 283 4.66 -9.65 14.78
N LEU A 284 5.32 -10.52 14.01
CA LEU A 284 5.89 -10.18 12.71
C LEU A 284 5.02 -10.77 11.60
N HIS A 285 4.50 -9.91 10.73
CA HIS A 285 3.63 -10.25 9.61
C HIS A 285 4.32 -9.92 8.29
N PHE A 286 4.28 -10.85 7.34
CA PHE A 286 4.84 -10.67 6.01
C PHE A 286 3.72 -10.58 5.00
N LEU A 287 3.79 -9.60 4.10
CA LEU A 287 2.83 -9.46 3.01
C LEU A 287 3.16 -10.39 1.84
N VAL A 288 2.13 -10.92 1.17
CA VAL A 288 2.31 -11.64 -0.11
C VAL A 288 3.07 -10.77 -1.12
N ALA A 289 4.13 -11.32 -1.70
CA ALA A 289 4.94 -10.65 -2.71
C ALA A 289 4.08 -10.18 -3.91
N GLY A 290 4.30 -8.93 -4.35
CA GLY A 290 3.51 -8.29 -5.40
C GLY A 290 2.16 -7.72 -4.96
N TYR A 291 1.71 -8.05 -3.74
CA TYR A 291 0.62 -7.41 -3.02
C TYR A 291 1.15 -6.63 -1.83
N ILE A 292 2.20 -5.84 -2.07
CA ILE A 292 3.02 -5.17 -1.05
C ILE A 292 2.68 -3.69 -0.86
N LYS A 293 1.51 -3.19 -1.32
CA LYS A 293 1.14 -1.79 -1.06
C LYS A 293 0.67 -1.57 0.37
N PHE A 294 1.43 -0.86 1.19
CA PHE A 294 1.01 -0.46 2.54
C PHE A 294 1.52 0.95 2.83
N ALA A 295 1.32 1.48 4.04
CA ALA A 295 1.52 2.91 4.32
C ALA A 295 2.87 3.50 3.85
N PRO A 296 4.02 2.80 3.97
CA PRO A 296 5.29 3.31 3.49
C PRO A 296 5.36 3.63 2.01
N ASP A 297 4.75 2.80 1.15
CA ASP A 297 4.69 3.08 -0.29
C ASP A 297 3.95 4.39 -0.60
N TRP A 298 2.87 4.66 0.14
CA TRP A 298 2.11 5.89 -0.03
C TRP A 298 2.94 7.11 0.39
N CYS A 299 3.58 7.04 1.55
CA CYS A 299 4.48 8.08 2.07
C CYS A 299 5.67 8.33 1.12
N PHE A 300 6.28 7.28 0.56
CA PHE A 300 7.34 7.40 -0.44
C PHE A 300 6.83 8.00 -1.76
N GLY A 301 5.59 7.69 -2.15
CA GLY A 301 4.93 8.30 -3.31
C GLY A 301 4.84 9.82 -3.18
N LEU A 302 4.40 10.32 -2.03
CA LEU A 302 4.34 11.75 -1.72
C LEU A 302 5.73 12.40 -1.74
N LEU A 303 6.71 11.76 -1.11
CA LEU A 303 8.11 12.19 -1.12
C LEU A 303 8.64 12.30 -2.55
N LYS A 304 8.43 11.27 -3.40
CA LYS A 304 8.90 11.27 -4.79
C LYS A 304 8.22 12.36 -5.61
N GLN A 305 6.95 12.64 -5.36
CA GLN A 305 6.22 13.72 -6.03
C GLN A 305 6.82 15.09 -5.68
N ALA A 306 7.12 15.33 -4.40
CA ALA A 306 7.81 16.54 -3.97
C ALA A 306 9.22 16.62 -4.58
N PHE A 307 10.00 15.54 -4.49
CA PHE A 307 11.37 15.46 -5.01
C PHE A 307 11.47 15.81 -6.50
N ARG A 308 10.54 15.34 -7.35
CA ARG A 308 10.54 15.64 -8.80
C ARG A 308 10.29 17.11 -9.14
N ARG A 309 9.70 17.88 -8.21
CA ARG A 309 9.34 19.28 -8.41
C ARG A 309 10.39 20.26 -7.85
N HIS A 310 11.31 19.76 -7.03
CA HIS A 310 12.29 20.60 -6.34
C HIS A 310 13.69 20.33 -6.87
N LYS A 311 14.51 21.38 -6.88
CA LYS A 311 15.95 21.23 -7.06
C LYS A 311 16.54 20.76 -5.72
N VAL A 312 17.28 19.65 -5.75
CA VAL A 312 17.86 19.04 -4.55
C VAL A 312 19.34 18.84 -4.82
N SER A 313 20.19 19.59 -4.12
CA SER A 313 21.65 19.57 -4.30
C SER A 313 22.39 19.00 -3.10
N SER A 314 21.78 19.04 -1.92
CA SER A 314 22.39 18.63 -0.66
C SER A 314 21.49 17.71 0.16
N LEU A 315 22.05 17.12 1.23
CA LEU A 315 21.27 16.36 2.22
C LEU A 315 20.23 17.25 2.91
N THR A 316 20.59 18.48 3.27
CA THR A 316 19.65 19.43 3.90
C THR A 316 18.49 19.78 2.99
N ASP A 317 18.74 19.91 1.68
CA ASP A 317 17.67 20.08 0.69
C ASP A 317 16.76 18.85 0.66
N LEU A 318 17.34 17.65 0.71
CA LEU A 318 16.59 16.40 0.71
C LEU A 318 15.72 16.27 1.97
N GLU A 319 16.27 16.57 3.15
CA GLU A 319 15.52 16.61 4.41
C GLU A 319 14.35 17.58 4.34
N THR A 320 14.59 18.78 3.80
CA THR A 320 13.57 19.81 3.62
C THR A 320 12.46 19.31 2.70
N VAL A 321 12.81 18.65 1.58
CA VAL A 321 11.85 18.06 0.66
C VAL A 321 11.04 16.94 1.33
N VAL A 322 11.67 16.09 2.14
CA VAL A 322 10.97 15.02 2.86
C VAL A 322 9.99 15.62 3.88
N ASN A 323 10.43 16.55 4.72
CA ASN A 323 9.60 17.19 5.74
C ASN A 323 8.43 17.98 5.13
N ASN A 324 8.66 18.63 3.99
CA ASN A 324 7.62 19.41 3.29
C ASN A 324 6.76 18.56 2.33
N SER A 325 7.10 17.29 2.12
CA SER A 325 6.35 16.43 1.19
C SER A 325 4.92 16.17 1.66
N ALA A 326 4.74 15.97 2.96
CA ALA A 326 3.44 15.83 3.61
C ALA A 326 3.62 15.89 5.13
N GLY A 327 2.60 16.33 5.86
CA GLY A 327 2.63 16.35 7.33
C GLY A 327 2.80 14.97 7.97
N VAL A 328 2.62 13.89 7.22
CA VAL A 328 2.86 12.50 7.67
C VAL A 328 4.33 12.10 7.64
N ASN A 329 5.16 12.78 6.83
CA ASN A 329 6.56 12.42 6.60
C ASN A 329 7.49 13.26 7.46
N GLN A 330 8.47 12.60 8.04
CA GLN A 330 9.57 13.25 8.75
C GLN A 330 10.90 12.66 8.29
N ALA A 331 11.87 13.53 8.01
CA ALA A 331 13.21 13.14 7.61
C ALA A 331 14.08 12.81 8.82
N ARG A 332 14.98 11.84 8.65
CA ARG A 332 16.05 11.58 9.61
C ARG A 332 17.34 11.22 8.88
N SER A 333 18.34 12.08 8.94
CA SER A 333 19.72 11.72 8.61
C SER A 333 20.34 10.87 9.72
N LEU A 334 21.25 9.98 9.32
CA LEU A 334 22.02 9.09 10.19
C LEU A 334 23.46 9.56 10.32
#